data_AF-A0A946MTJ3-F1
#
_entry.id   AF-A0A946MTJ3-F1
#
_cell.length_a   1.000
_cell.length_b   1.000
_cell.length_c   1.000
_cell.angle_alpha   90.00
_cell.angle_beta   90.00
_cell.angle_gamma   90.00
#
_symmetry.space_group_name_H-M   'P 1'
#
loop_
_entity.id
_entity.type
_entity.pdbx_description
1 polymer ?
#
loop_
_entity_poly.entity_id
_entity_poly.type
_entity_poly.pdbx_seq_one_letter_code
_entity_poly.pdbx_strand_id
1 'polypeptide(L)'
;MSTNHYPALHQVEAIQNAFEAAGYICTTRIATVIRLAAALEKPVLIEGPPGVGKTELAKTCATVVNRPLVRLQCYEGLDESKALYEWKYGKQLLYTQLLKEQLGDVLDGAKGLDESMARLHEFGDVFYSEAFLESRPLLKAMEADQGGVLLIDEIDKAD
;
A
#
# COMPACT_ATOMS: atom_id res chain seq x y z
N MET A 1 -23.38 -12.37 6.36
CA MET A 1 -23.19 -13.31 5.23
C MET A 1 -21.71 -13.27 4.90
N SER A 2 -20.96 -14.29 5.30
CA SER A 2 -19.49 -14.32 5.17
C SER A 2 -19.07 -14.45 3.72
N THR A 3 -18.83 -13.33 3.05
CA THR A 3 -18.01 -13.29 1.84
C THR A 3 -16.62 -13.76 2.23
N ASN A 4 -16.27 -14.98 1.85
CA ASN A 4 -14.92 -15.49 2.08
C ASN A 4 -13.96 -14.75 1.14
N HIS A 5 -13.42 -13.61 1.60
CA HIS A 5 -12.49 -12.77 0.84
C HIS A 5 -11.24 -13.53 0.37
N TYR A 6 -10.95 -14.71 0.96
CA TYR A 6 -9.79 -15.54 0.68
C TYR A 6 -10.20 -17.02 0.48
N PRO A 7 -10.69 -17.41 -0.72
CA PRO A 7 -11.13 -18.79 -0.96
C PRO A 7 -10.02 -19.83 -0.73
N ALA A 8 -8.77 -19.48 -1.03
CA ALA A 8 -7.60 -20.31 -0.80
C ALA A 8 -7.33 -20.63 0.69
N LEU A 9 -7.89 -19.83 1.62
CA LEU A 9 -7.63 -19.92 3.06
C LEU A 9 -8.81 -20.51 3.86
N HIS A 10 -9.74 -21.24 3.21
CA HIS A 10 -10.95 -21.71 3.90
C HIS A 10 -10.75 -23.00 4.73
N GLN A 11 -9.80 -23.86 4.35
CA GLN A 11 -9.56 -25.16 4.98
C GLN A 11 -8.09 -25.33 5.37
N VAL A 12 -7.84 -25.92 6.55
CA VAL A 12 -6.48 -26.10 7.09
C VAL A 12 -5.61 -26.95 6.17
N GLU A 13 -6.11 -28.10 5.71
CA GLU A 13 -5.38 -28.99 4.80
C GLU A 13 -5.06 -28.32 3.45
N ALA A 14 -6.01 -27.57 2.89
CA ALA A 14 -5.80 -26.82 1.66
C ALA A 14 -4.70 -25.75 1.81
N ILE A 15 -4.67 -25.05 2.95
CA ILE A 15 -3.62 -24.08 3.27
C ILE A 15 -2.26 -24.77 3.36
N GLN A 16 -2.17 -25.92 4.05
CA GLN A 16 -0.91 -26.64 4.17
C GLN A 16 -0.34 -27.06 2.81
N ASN A 17 -1.18 -27.65 1.96
CA ASN A 17 -0.78 -28.06 0.61
C ASN A 17 -0.37 -26.86 -0.27
N ALA A 18 -1.12 -25.75 -0.20
CA ALA A 18 -0.81 -24.54 -0.95
C ALA A 18 0.51 -23.89 -0.50
N PHE A 19 0.78 -23.88 0.81
CA PHE A 19 2.02 -23.33 1.36
C PHE A 19 3.22 -24.23 1.02
N GLU A 20 3.05 -25.56 1.09
CA GLU A 20 4.08 -26.52 0.69
C GLU A 20 4.42 -26.38 -0.80
N ALA A 21 3.41 -26.25 -1.67
CA ALA A 21 3.61 -25.99 -3.10
C ALA A 21 4.34 -24.66 -3.37
N ALA A 22 4.19 -23.67 -2.48
CA ALA A 22 4.91 -22.40 -2.52
C ALA A 22 6.29 -22.45 -1.81
N GLY A 23 6.72 -23.63 -1.32
CA GLY A 23 8.03 -23.84 -0.71
C GLY A 23 8.10 -23.56 0.79
N TYR A 24 6.97 -23.45 1.49
CA TYR A 24 6.88 -23.18 2.93
C TYR A 24 6.39 -24.39 3.73
N ILE A 25 7.14 -24.82 4.73
CA ILE A 25 6.75 -25.93 5.61
C ILE A 25 5.71 -25.44 6.62
N CYS A 26 4.43 -25.68 6.32
CA CYS A 26 3.30 -25.19 7.09
C CYS A 26 2.79 -26.22 8.11
N THR A 27 2.97 -25.93 9.41
CA THR A 27 2.37 -26.76 10.47
C THR A 27 0.86 -26.53 10.57
N THR A 28 0.14 -27.51 11.11
CA THR A 28 -1.31 -27.40 11.35
C THR A 28 -1.66 -26.18 12.21
N ARG A 29 -0.78 -25.80 13.15
CA ARG A 29 -0.95 -24.61 13.99
C ARG A 29 -0.92 -23.33 13.14
N ILE A 30 0.07 -23.18 12.27
CA ILE A 30 0.21 -22.01 11.37
C ILE A 30 -1.01 -21.95 10.45
N ALA A 31 -1.34 -23.05 9.78
CA ALA A 31 -2.50 -23.10 8.88
C ALA A 31 -3.82 -22.76 9.59
N THR A 32 -4.00 -23.20 10.84
CA THR A 32 -5.18 -22.86 11.64
C THR A 32 -5.23 -21.37 11.97
N VAL A 33 -4.12 -20.76 12.37
CA VAL A 33 -4.06 -19.31 12.65
C VAL A 33 -4.37 -18.49 11.39
N ILE A 34 -3.78 -18.84 10.25
CA ILE A 34 -4.03 -18.16 8.97
C ILE A 34 -5.51 -18.28 8.56
N ARG A 35 -6.10 -19.48 8.69
CA ARG A 35 -7.55 -19.69 8.43
C ARG A 35 -8.42 -18.80 9.31
N LEU A 36 -8.13 -18.76 10.61
CA LEU A 36 -8.90 -17.96 11.57
C LEU A 36 -8.75 -16.46 11.31
N ALA A 37 -7.53 -16.00 11.00
CA ALA A 37 -7.27 -14.61 10.64
C ALA A 37 -8.04 -14.19 9.38
N ALA A 38 -8.03 -15.03 8.35
CA ALA A 38 -8.79 -14.80 7.12
C ALA A 38 -10.31 -14.79 7.36
N ALA A 39 -10.82 -15.70 8.21
CA ALA A 39 -12.25 -15.80 8.51
C ALA A 39 -12.76 -14.68 9.44
N LEU A 40 -11.91 -14.16 10.33
CA LEU A 40 -12.24 -13.09 11.26
C LEU A 40 -11.89 -11.69 10.74
N GLU A 41 -11.20 -11.62 9.59
CA GLU A 41 -10.68 -10.37 9.02
C GLU A 41 -9.80 -9.60 10.02
N LYS A 42 -8.97 -10.34 10.78
CA LYS A 42 -8.09 -9.78 11.80
C LYS A 42 -6.61 -9.95 11.43
N PRO A 43 -5.75 -8.95 11.74
CA PRO A 43 -4.32 -9.06 11.54
C PRO A 43 -3.71 -10.13 12.46
N VAL A 44 -2.58 -10.69 12.05
CA VAL A 44 -1.81 -11.67 12.82
C VAL A 44 -0.49 -11.05 13.26
N LEU A 45 -0.26 -11.05 14.57
CA LEU A 45 1.05 -10.76 15.14
C LEU A 45 1.85 -12.07 15.23
N ILE A 46 3.07 -12.05 14.69
CA ILE A 46 3.95 -13.23 14.67
C ILE A 46 5.19 -12.94 15.50
N GLU A 47 5.30 -13.61 16.64
CA GLU A 47 6.46 -13.55 17.52
C GLU A 47 7.32 -14.79 17.39
N GLY A 48 8.63 -14.63 17.55
CA GLY A 48 9.58 -15.74 17.52
C GLY A 48 11.02 -15.31 17.29
N PRO A 49 12.00 -16.22 17.43
CA PRO A 49 13.40 -15.93 17.17
C PRO A 49 13.67 -15.43 15.74
N PRO A 50 14.79 -14.74 15.48
CA PRO A 50 15.21 -14.45 14.12
C PRO A 50 15.43 -15.73 13.32
N GLY A 51 15.12 -15.71 12.03
CA GLY A 51 15.37 -16.83 11.11
C GLY A 51 14.31 -17.95 11.10
N VAL A 52 13.23 -17.86 11.89
CA VAL A 52 12.16 -18.90 11.93
C VAL A 52 11.11 -18.77 10.81
N GLY A 53 11.38 -17.98 9.78
CA GLY A 53 10.48 -17.85 8.62
C GLY A 53 9.28 -16.90 8.80
N LYS A 54 9.35 -15.93 9.73
CA LYS A 54 8.26 -14.94 9.96
C LYS A 54 7.95 -14.11 8.71
N THR A 55 8.98 -13.51 8.11
CA THR A 55 8.88 -12.77 6.85
C THR A 55 8.44 -13.67 5.70
N GLU A 56 8.93 -14.92 5.69
CA GLU A 56 8.62 -15.89 4.63
C GLU A 56 7.16 -16.35 4.68
N LEU A 57 6.56 -16.40 5.88
CA LEU A 57 5.14 -16.67 6.03
C LEU A 57 4.28 -15.63 5.31
N ALA A 58 4.60 -14.33 5.46
CA ALA A 58 3.86 -13.26 4.80
C ALA A 58 4.01 -13.30 3.27
N LYS A 59 5.23 -13.55 2.76
CA LYS A 59 5.46 -13.75 1.33
C LYS A 59 4.66 -14.92 0.77
N THR A 60 4.69 -16.05 1.46
CA THR A 60 3.95 -17.26 1.07
C THR A 60 2.45 -16.99 1.05
N CYS A 61 1.93 -16.29 2.08
CA CYS A 61 0.53 -15.88 2.11
C CYS A 61 0.16 -15.06 0.88
N ALA A 62 0.96 -14.04 0.53
CA ALA A 62 0.74 -13.19 -0.64
C ALA A 62 0.68 -13.98 -1.95
N THR A 63 1.61 -14.92 -2.12
CA THR A 63 1.63 -15.84 -3.28
C THR A 63 0.37 -16.71 -3.32
N VAL A 64 -0.02 -17.32 -2.21
CA VAL A 64 -1.17 -18.24 -2.14
C VAL A 64 -2.50 -17.51 -2.36
N VAL A 65 -2.66 -16.29 -1.85
CA VAL A 65 -3.87 -15.49 -2.11
C VAL A 65 -3.82 -14.73 -3.44
N ASN A 66 -2.70 -14.82 -4.16
CA ASN A 66 -2.42 -14.10 -5.40
C ASN A 66 -2.65 -12.57 -5.28
N ARG A 67 -2.04 -11.95 -4.27
CA ARG A 67 -2.12 -10.51 -4.01
C ARG A 67 -0.73 -9.90 -3.84
N PRO A 68 -0.55 -8.60 -4.11
CA PRO A 68 0.72 -7.95 -3.88
C PRO A 68 1.13 -8.02 -2.40
N LEU A 69 2.41 -8.31 -2.16
CA LEU A 69 3.04 -8.13 -0.86
C LEU A 69 3.57 -6.71 -0.75
N VAL A 70 3.08 -5.96 0.23
CA VAL A 70 3.62 -4.66 0.58
C VAL A 70 4.32 -4.77 1.92
N ARG A 71 5.57 -4.30 2.01
CA ARG A 71 6.36 -4.37 3.23
C ARG A 71 6.60 -2.98 3.80
N LEU A 72 6.21 -2.79 5.05
CA LEU A 72 6.61 -1.66 5.88
C LEU A 72 7.69 -2.15 6.85
N GLN A 73 8.91 -1.64 6.69
CA GLN A 73 10.00 -1.89 7.63
C GLN A 73 9.97 -0.82 8.71
N CYS A 74 9.81 -1.22 9.96
CA CYS A 74 9.93 -0.33 11.11
C CYS A 74 11.39 -0.20 11.56
N TYR A 75 11.74 1.01 11.98
CA TYR A 75 13.06 1.40 12.48
C TYR A 75 12.93 2.73 13.22
N GLU A 76 13.93 3.07 14.03
CA GLU A 76 13.97 4.31 14.82
C GLU A 76 13.89 5.55 13.91
N GLY A 77 12.94 6.46 14.17
CA GLY A 77 12.68 7.62 13.31
C GLY A 77 11.91 7.31 12.02
N LEU A 78 11.18 6.20 11.96
CA LEU A 78 10.08 6.04 11.00
C LEU A 78 8.99 7.08 11.32
N ASP A 79 8.60 7.86 10.32
CA ASP A 79 7.57 8.89 10.43
C ASP A 79 6.41 8.63 9.45
N GLU A 80 5.32 9.39 9.63
CA GLU A 80 4.12 9.31 8.80
C GLU A 80 4.43 9.48 7.31
N SER A 81 5.37 10.38 6.96
CA SER A 81 5.74 10.68 5.58
C SER A 81 6.41 9.51 4.86
N LYS A 82 7.08 8.61 5.60
CA LYS A 82 7.71 7.40 5.07
C LYS A 82 6.81 6.17 5.15
N ALA A 83 5.78 6.19 6.01
CA ALA A 83 4.83 5.09 6.17
C ALA A 83 3.61 5.23 5.26
N LEU A 84 2.99 6.42 5.20
CA LEU A 84 1.74 6.70 4.49
C LEU A 84 1.96 7.22 3.07
N TYR A 85 2.45 8.45 2.93
CA TYR A 85 2.74 9.08 1.64
C TYR A 85 3.60 10.33 1.83
N GLU A 86 4.27 10.75 0.76
CA GLU A 86 5.01 12.02 0.73
C GLU A 86 4.52 12.89 -0.43
N TRP A 87 4.22 14.16 -0.16
CA TRP A 87 3.91 15.12 -1.22
C TRP A 87 5.19 15.66 -1.86
N LYS A 88 5.35 15.46 -3.17
CA LYS A 88 6.54 15.89 -3.94
C LYS A 88 6.43 17.32 -4.43
N TYR A 89 6.61 18.27 -3.51
CA TYR A 89 6.63 19.70 -3.82
C TYR A 89 7.62 20.09 -4.92
N GLY A 90 8.81 19.48 -4.95
CA GLY A 90 9.80 19.76 -6.00
C GLY A 90 9.31 19.38 -7.40
N LYS A 91 8.62 18.23 -7.52
CA LYS A 91 8.00 17.79 -8.78
C LYS A 91 6.86 18.71 -9.18
N GLN A 92 6.03 19.12 -8.22
CA GLN A 92 4.94 20.07 -8.44
C GLN A 92 5.47 21.43 -8.92
N LEU A 93 6.51 21.96 -8.28
CA LEU A 93 7.11 23.25 -8.67
C LEU A 93 7.73 23.19 -10.07
N LEU A 94 8.46 22.12 -10.39
CA LEU A 94 9.02 21.92 -11.74
C LEU A 94 7.91 21.84 -12.79
N TYR A 95 6.83 21.12 -12.49
CA TYR A 95 5.68 21.00 -13.37
C TYR A 95 5.03 22.37 -13.62
N THR A 96 4.83 23.18 -12.58
CA THR A 96 4.34 24.56 -12.69
C THR A 96 5.28 25.44 -13.53
N GLN A 97 6.60 25.26 -13.42
CA GLN A 97 7.57 26.01 -14.23
C GLN A 97 7.53 25.61 -15.70
N LEU A 98 7.43 24.32 -16.02
CA LEU A 98 7.35 23.82 -17.40
C LEU A 98 6.05 24.27 -18.08
N LEU A 99 4.95 24.28 -17.34
CA LEU A 99 3.66 24.72 -17.86
C LEU A 99 3.49 26.24 -17.87
N LYS A 100 4.44 27.02 -17.36
CA LYS A 100 4.30 28.48 -17.25
C LYS A 100 4.02 29.16 -18.60
N GLU A 101 4.65 28.69 -19.67
CA GLU A 101 4.40 29.21 -21.03
C GLU A 101 3.01 28.81 -21.56
N GLN A 102 2.65 27.52 -21.41
CA GLN A 102 1.33 26.99 -21.78
C GLN A 102 0.19 27.66 -20.99
N LEU A 103 0.42 27.97 -19.71
CA LEU A 103 -0.49 28.73 -18.86
C LEU A 103 -0.66 30.17 -19.37
N GLY A 104 0.40 30.76 -19.93
CA GLY A 104 0.34 32.06 -20.59
C GLY A 104 -0.64 32.05 -21.77
N ASP A 105 -0.60 31.01 -22.59
CA ASP A 105 -1.53 30.84 -23.73
C ASP A 105 -2.98 30.61 -23.28
N VAL A 106 -3.19 29.85 -22.20
CA VAL A 106 -4.53 29.57 -21.63
C VAL A 106 -5.15 30.81 -20.97
N LEU A 107 -4.31 31.63 -20.35
CA LEU A 107 -4.70 32.90 -19.72
C LEU A 107 -4.92 34.03 -20.72
N ASP A 108 -4.55 33.81 -21.99
CA ASP A 108 -4.68 34.84 -23.02
C ASP A 108 -6.16 35.22 -23.23
N GLY A 109 -6.43 36.52 -23.18
CA GLY A 109 -7.78 37.09 -23.22
C GLY A 109 -8.59 37.09 -21.91
N ALA A 110 -8.03 36.67 -20.76
CA ALA A 110 -8.68 36.86 -19.46
C ALA A 110 -8.58 38.34 -19.00
N LYS A 111 -9.69 38.95 -18.60
CA LYS A 111 -9.73 40.35 -18.15
C LYS A 111 -9.73 40.44 -16.63
N GLY A 112 -8.52 40.48 -16.06
CA GLY A 112 -8.30 40.65 -14.63
C GLY A 112 -8.10 39.35 -13.87
N LEU A 113 -7.83 39.48 -12.57
CA LEU A 113 -7.39 38.39 -11.70
C LEU A 113 -8.46 37.30 -11.52
N ASP A 114 -9.73 37.69 -11.41
CA ASP A 114 -10.84 36.76 -11.14
C ASP A 114 -11.13 35.83 -12.33
N GLU A 115 -11.15 36.35 -13.56
CA GLU A 115 -11.35 35.52 -14.77
C GLU A 115 -10.14 34.60 -15.04
N SER A 116 -8.93 35.09 -14.73
CA SER A 116 -7.70 34.30 -14.82
C SER A 116 -7.71 33.14 -13.82
N MET A 117 -8.11 33.40 -12.57
CA MET A 117 -8.26 32.38 -11.53
C MET A 117 -9.30 31.32 -11.89
N ALA A 118 -10.45 31.72 -12.46
CA ALA A 118 -11.49 30.78 -12.87
C ALA A 118 -11.01 29.81 -13.96
N ARG A 119 -10.32 30.32 -15.01
CA ARG A 119 -9.74 29.47 -16.07
C ARG A 119 -8.62 28.58 -15.54
N LEU A 120 -7.79 29.08 -14.62
CA LEU A 120 -6.76 28.26 -13.97
C LEU A 120 -7.35 27.15 -13.11
N HIS A 121 -8.50 27.37 -12.49
CA HIS A 121 -9.15 26.39 -11.63
C HIS A 121 -9.70 25.19 -12.43
N GLU A 122 -10.10 25.35 -13.70
CA GLU A 122 -10.39 24.23 -14.61
C GLU A 122 -9.15 23.37 -14.90
N PHE A 123 -7.95 23.95 -14.83
CA PHE A 123 -6.67 23.25 -14.87
C PHE A 123 -6.12 22.93 -13.46
N GLY A 124 -6.82 23.35 -12.41
CA GLY A 124 -6.37 23.35 -11.01
C GLY A 124 -6.12 21.96 -10.45
N ASP A 125 -6.92 20.98 -10.89
CA ASP A 125 -6.76 19.57 -10.55
C ASP A 125 -5.39 19.03 -10.97
N VAL A 126 -4.77 19.60 -12.01
CA VAL A 126 -3.45 19.18 -12.45
C VAL A 126 -2.39 19.52 -11.41
N PHE A 127 -2.51 20.66 -10.70
CA PHE A 127 -1.52 21.11 -9.70
C PHE A 127 -1.65 20.44 -8.34
N TYR A 128 -2.83 19.93 -8.00
CA TYR A 128 -3.10 19.24 -6.74
C TYR A 128 -3.62 17.82 -6.98
N SER A 129 -2.98 17.12 -7.92
CA SER A 129 -3.32 15.73 -8.24
C SER A 129 -2.50 14.72 -7.43
N GLU A 130 -3.03 13.51 -7.33
CA GLU A 130 -2.31 12.31 -6.88
C GLU A 130 -0.99 12.08 -7.65
N ALA A 131 -0.80 12.70 -8.83
CA ALA A 131 0.45 12.63 -9.57
C ALA A 131 1.66 13.21 -8.81
N PHE A 132 1.43 14.03 -7.77
CA PHE A 132 2.47 14.55 -6.88
C PHE A 132 2.55 13.83 -5.53
N LEU A 133 1.64 12.89 -5.27
CA LEU A 133 1.71 12.01 -4.10
C LEU A 133 2.63 10.83 -4.41
N GLU A 134 3.68 10.66 -3.62
CA GLU A 134 4.45 9.42 -3.62
C GLU A 134 3.84 8.47 -2.57
N SER A 135 3.09 7.47 -3.02
CA SER A 135 2.53 6.44 -2.14
C SER A 135 3.64 5.63 -1.45
N ARG A 136 3.56 5.55 -0.12
CA ARG A 136 4.46 4.73 0.72
C ARG A 136 3.78 3.41 1.09
N PRO A 137 4.41 2.48 1.85
CA PRO A 137 3.90 1.13 2.04
C PRO A 137 2.44 1.04 2.52
N LEU A 138 1.98 1.91 3.42
CA LEU A 138 0.60 1.85 3.90
C LEU A 138 -0.40 2.27 2.81
N LEU A 139 -0.17 3.42 2.15
CA LEU A 139 -1.06 3.88 1.09
C LEU A 139 -1.06 2.88 -0.09
N LYS A 140 0.10 2.36 -0.48
CA LYS A 140 0.21 1.30 -1.51
C LYS A 140 -0.61 0.05 -1.18
N ALA A 141 -0.67 -0.33 0.09
CA ALA A 141 -1.47 -1.48 0.50
C ALA A 141 -2.98 -1.18 0.45
N MET A 142 -3.37 0.06 0.73
CA MET A 142 -4.77 0.52 0.68
C MET A 142 -5.28 0.72 -0.75
N GLU A 143 -4.42 1.18 -1.67
CA GLU A 143 -4.75 1.43 -3.08
C GLU A 143 -4.77 0.17 -3.95
N ALA A 144 -4.36 -0.98 -3.42
CA ALA A 144 -4.36 -2.22 -4.18
C ALA A 144 -5.79 -2.67 -4.51
N ASP A 145 -6.14 -2.73 -5.81
CA ASP A 145 -7.50 -3.00 -6.31
C ASP A 145 -8.20 -4.20 -5.66
N GLN A 146 -7.47 -5.31 -5.50
CA GLN A 146 -7.99 -6.56 -4.90
C GLN A 146 -7.50 -6.74 -3.45
N GLY A 147 -7.02 -5.67 -2.82
CA GLY A 147 -6.29 -5.69 -1.56
C GLY A 147 -4.88 -6.27 -1.69
N GLY A 148 -4.13 -6.24 -0.59
CA GLY A 148 -2.77 -6.73 -0.52
C GLY A 148 -2.48 -7.47 0.79
N VAL A 149 -1.35 -8.16 0.84
CA VAL A 149 -0.78 -8.62 2.10
C VAL A 149 0.20 -7.55 2.57
N LEU A 150 -0.12 -6.89 3.69
CA LEU A 150 0.77 -5.92 4.33
C LEU A 150 1.60 -6.62 5.41
N LEU A 151 2.91 -6.66 5.22
CA LEU A 151 3.88 -7.08 6.23
C LEU A 151 4.42 -5.84 6.93
N ILE A 152 4.13 -5.70 8.23
CA ILE A 152 4.79 -4.74 9.12
C ILE A 152 5.89 -5.50 9.86
N ASP A 153 7.15 -5.19 9.56
CA ASP A 153 8.32 -5.91 10.06
C ASP A 153 9.09 -5.05 11.08
N GLU A 154 9.69 -5.69 12.08
CA GLU A 154 10.40 -5.03 13.19
C GLU A 154 9.60 -3.93 13.91
N ILE A 155 8.30 -4.14 14.11
CA ILE A 155 7.40 -3.17 14.77
C ILE A 155 7.87 -2.73 16.16
N ASP A 156 8.66 -3.59 16.83
CA ASP A 156 9.30 -3.31 18.12
C ASP A 156 10.37 -2.20 18.06
N LYS A 157 10.79 -1.79 16.86
CA LYS A 157 11.76 -0.70 16.63
C LYS A 157 11.12 0.61 16.19
N ALA A 158 9.79 0.66 16.05
CA ALA A 158 9.08 1.91 15.85
C ALA A 158 8.84 2.57 17.21
N ASP A 159 9.22 3.85 17.35
CA ASP A 159 8.93 4.67 18.52
C ASP A 159 7.46 5.12 18.60
#